data_AF-A0A2V9J8F1-F1
#
_entry.id   AF-A0A2V9J8F1-F1
#
_cell.length_a   1.000
_cell.length_b   1.000
_cell.length_c   1.000
_cell.angle_alpha   90.00
_cell.angle_beta   90.00
_cell.angle_gamma   90.00
#
_symmetry.space_group_name_H-M   'P 1'
#
loop_
_entity.id
_entity.type
_entity.pdbx_description
1 polymer ?
#
loop_
_entity_poly.entity_id
_entity_poly.type
_entity_poly.pdbx_seq_one_letter_code
_entity_poly.pdbx_strand_id
1 'polypeptide(L)'
;MAEQGARLTTLGKIISVLLILGLVGVGVYVVARRSLGPGGKLGEPGSAEAPQSEAPDATGVTTVKEYKYVPADRLPPVKGVSQYKWNANEKVLRFSYNVWAGWLPVIAANHGTKPNAESVFSKKYGFKVEMVLMDDPVAARDAFAAGEVHTLWGTVDMMVLFAPELTRDSRTAPRISQQIDWSNGGDGIVVRGGIHSVSDLRKKTVTLAQNSPSEYYLTSLLLSAGLRPADITTKYTATAFEAAAAFVADKKVDACVSWAPDIYKIPDRVAGTRVLSSTADANKLIADVYAFRADFVRDHPDVVEGLVA
;
A
#
# COMPACT_ATOMS: atom_id res chain seq x y z
N MET A 1 -25.50 -6.13 -19.16
CA MET A 1 -26.01 -7.45 -18.71
C MET A 1 -26.34 -7.33 -17.24
N ALA A 2 -27.55 -7.74 -16.84
CA ALA A 2 -28.09 -7.53 -15.50
C ALA A 2 -27.34 -8.35 -14.44
N GLU A 3 -27.10 -7.73 -13.29
CA GLU A 3 -26.47 -8.28 -12.09
C GLU A 3 -27.40 -9.32 -11.45
N GLN A 4 -27.06 -10.61 -11.57
CA GLN A 4 -27.76 -11.67 -10.85
C GLN A 4 -27.20 -11.74 -9.43
N GLY A 5 -27.90 -11.11 -8.48
CA GLY A 5 -27.60 -11.24 -7.05
C GLY A 5 -27.61 -12.71 -6.60
N ALA A 6 -26.56 -13.13 -5.91
CA ALA A 6 -26.38 -14.49 -5.43
C ALA A 6 -27.57 -14.92 -4.54
N ARG A 7 -28.35 -15.89 -5.00
CA ARG A 7 -29.45 -16.49 -4.23
C ARG A 7 -28.93 -17.71 -3.46
N LEU A 8 -29.19 -17.75 -2.16
CA LEU A 8 -28.92 -18.92 -1.32
C LEU A 8 -29.58 -20.17 -1.91
N THR A 9 -28.79 -21.23 -2.08
CA THR A 9 -29.27 -22.54 -2.49
C THR A 9 -30.26 -23.10 -1.47
N THR A 10 -31.11 -24.04 -1.86
CA THR A 10 -32.09 -24.66 -0.96
C THR A 10 -31.42 -25.25 0.28
N LEU A 11 -30.22 -25.84 0.12
CA LEU A 11 -29.39 -26.33 1.23
C LEU A 11 -28.90 -25.18 2.14
N GLY A 12 -28.45 -24.07 1.55
CA GLY A 12 -28.03 -22.89 2.30
C GLY A 12 -29.15 -22.27 3.14
N LYS A 13 -30.39 -22.26 2.62
CA LYS A 13 -31.56 -21.80 3.39
C LYS A 13 -31.86 -22.71 4.59
N ILE A 14 -31.77 -24.03 4.40
CA ILE A 14 -32.02 -25.00 5.48
C ILE A 14 -30.97 -24.85 6.59
N ILE A 15 -29.69 -24.75 6.24
CA ILE A 15 -28.60 -24.57 7.22
C ILE A 15 -28.79 -23.26 8.00
N SER A 16 -29.09 -22.15 7.32
CA SER A 16 -29.32 -20.86 7.97
C SER A 16 -30.50 -20.89 8.95
N VAL A 17 -31.60 -21.56 8.59
CA VAL A 17 -32.77 -21.72 9.47
C VAL A 17 -32.41 -22.55 10.71
N LEU A 18 -31.68 -23.66 10.55
CA LEU A 18 -31.24 -24.49 11.67
C LEU A 18 -30.31 -23.72 12.63
N LEU A 19 -29.43 -22.88 12.09
CA LEU A 19 -28.51 -22.06 12.88
C LEU A 19 -29.26 -21.00 13.70
N ILE A 20 -30.24 -20.33 13.08
CA ILE A 20 -31.09 -19.33 13.75
C ILE A 20 -31.91 -20.00 14.86
N LEU A 21 -32.55 -21.14 14.58
CA LEU A 21 -33.33 -21.88 15.57
C LEU A 21 -32.46 -22.38 16.73
N GLY A 22 -31.22 -22.82 16.45
CA GLY A 22 -30.25 -23.20 17.48
C GLY A 22 -29.89 -22.04 18.41
N LEU A 23 -29.61 -20.86 17.86
CA LEU A 23 -29.30 -19.65 18.64
C LEU A 23 -30.48 -19.19 19.50
N VAL A 24 -31.70 -19.21 18.94
CA VAL A 24 -32.92 -18.87 19.69
C VAL A 24 -33.18 -19.88 20.80
N GLY A 25 -33.01 -21.19 20.54
CA GLY A 25 -33.18 -22.24 21.53
C GLY A 25 -32.21 -22.11 22.72
N VAL A 26 -30.94 -21.80 22.44
CA VAL A 26 -29.94 -21.53 23.49
C VAL A 26 -30.31 -20.27 24.28
N GLY A 27 -30.76 -19.20 23.62
CA GLY A 27 -31.22 -17.98 24.27
C GLY A 27 -32.39 -18.21 25.24
N VAL A 28 -33.40 -18.96 24.79
CA VAL A 28 -34.55 -19.34 25.63
C VAL A 28 -34.13 -20.22 26.80
N TYR A 29 -33.24 -21.19 26.58
CA TYR A 29 -32.72 -22.06 27.63
C TYR A 29 -31.98 -21.29 28.74
N VAL A 30 -31.13 -20.33 28.37
CA VAL A 30 -30.39 -19.49 29.33
C VAL A 30 -31.34 -18.62 30.16
N VAL A 31 -32.36 -18.05 29.54
CA VAL A 31 -33.37 -17.23 30.24
C VAL A 31 -34.24 -18.08 31.15
N ALA A 32 -34.74 -19.22 30.67
CA ALA A 32 -35.57 -20.12 31.47
C ALA A 32 -34.81 -20.68 32.68
N ARG A 33 -33.51 -20.97 32.53
CA ARG A 33 -32.66 -21.47 33.62
C ARG A 33 -32.36 -20.40 34.68
N ARG A 34 -32.33 -19.11 34.30
CA ARG A 34 -32.28 -17.99 35.25
C ARG A 34 -33.59 -17.79 36.02
N SER A 35 -34.72 -18.09 35.39
CA SER A 35 -36.05 -17.87 35.99
C SER A 35 -36.59 -19.04 36.84
N LEU A 36 -35.98 -20.22 36.80
CA LEU A 36 -36.50 -21.46 37.43
C LEU A 36 -35.56 -22.13 38.44
N GLY A 37 -34.60 -21.39 39.02
CA GLY A 37 -33.76 -21.90 40.11
C GLY A 37 -34.56 -22.08 41.42
N PRO A 38 -34.52 -23.25 42.09
CA PRO A 38 -35.32 -23.51 43.29
C PRO A 38 -34.63 -23.01 44.57
N GLY A 39 -35.29 -22.13 45.33
CA GLY A 39 -34.89 -21.76 46.71
C GLY A 39 -35.30 -20.34 47.11
N GLY A 40 -36.49 -20.18 47.68
CA GLY A 40 -37.15 -18.89 47.89
C GLY A 40 -36.82 -18.12 49.18
N LYS A 41 -37.42 -16.92 49.29
CA LYS A 41 -38.36 -16.47 50.34
C LYS A 41 -38.97 -15.11 49.98
N LEU A 42 -40.29 -14.97 50.13
CA LEU A 42 -40.99 -13.68 50.12
C LEU A 42 -40.69 -12.92 51.43
N GLY A 43 -40.25 -11.67 51.32
CA GLY A 43 -40.20 -10.69 52.39
C GLY A 43 -41.03 -9.46 52.02
N GLU A 44 -41.76 -8.92 52.99
CA GLU A 44 -42.65 -7.75 52.95
C GLU A 44 -41.93 -6.43 52.53
N PRO A 45 -42.69 -5.37 52.14
CA PRO A 45 -42.20 -4.30 51.29
C PRO A 45 -41.36 -3.27 52.06
N GLY A 46 -40.04 -3.46 52.05
CA GLY A 46 -39.06 -2.48 52.52
C GLY A 46 -38.37 -1.79 51.35
N SER A 47 -38.64 -0.49 51.20
CA SER A 47 -37.93 0.52 50.39
C SER A 47 -37.35 0.08 49.05
N ALA A 48 -37.93 0.57 47.96
CA ALA A 48 -37.28 0.61 46.66
C ALA A 48 -35.82 1.09 46.82
N GLU A 49 -34.86 0.19 46.66
CA GLU A 49 -33.49 0.57 46.37
C GLU A 49 -33.56 1.32 45.04
N ALA A 50 -33.38 2.64 45.14
CA ALA A 50 -33.12 3.49 43.99
C ALA A 50 -32.04 2.82 43.13
N PRO A 51 -32.11 2.94 41.79
CA PRO A 51 -31.06 2.42 40.94
C PRO A 51 -29.74 2.97 41.46
N GLN A 52 -28.87 2.10 41.97
CA GLN A 52 -27.51 2.49 42.33
C GLN A 52 -26.88 2.94 41.02
N SER A 53 -26.85 4.25 40.81
CA SER A 53 -25.98 4.85 39.81
C SER A 53 -24.59 4.35 40.17
N GLU A 54 -23.94 3.65 39.23
CA GLU A 54 -22.52 3.34 39.37
C GLU A 54 -21.82 4.61 39.87
N ALA A 55 -21.06 4.48 40.95
CA ALA A 55 -20.30 5.60 41.48
C ALA A 55 -19.46 6.16 40.32
N PRO A 56 -19.48 7.48 40.06
CA PRO A 56 -18.77 8.04 38.92
C PRO A 56 -17.31 7.60 38.99
N ASP A 57 -16.87 6.88 37.97
CA ASP A 57 -15.49 6.42 37.86
C ASP A 57 -14.57 7.65 37.78
N ALA A 58 -13.97 8.01 38.92
CA ALA A 58 -13.08 9.15 39.05
C ALA A 58 -11.76 8.95 38.26
N THR A 59 -11.51 7.72 37.83
CA THR A 59 -10.52 7.38 36.82
C THR A 59 -11.21 7.40 35.46
N GLY A 60 -11.33 8.58 34.87
CA GLY A 60 -11.92 8.76 33.55
C GLY A 60 -11.47 7.69 32.54
N VAL A 61 -12.36 7.37 31.60
CA VAL A 61 -12.24 6.25 30.64
C VAL A 61 -10.93 6.25 29.84
N THR A 62 -10.25 7.41 29.76
CA THR A 62 -9.01 7.60 29.03
C THR A 62 -7.80 7.66 29.97
N THR A 63 -6.68 7.14 29.49
CA THR A 63 -5.37 7.19 30.18
C THR A 63 -4.86 8.62 30.41
N VAL A 64 -5.48 9.61 29.77
CA VAL A 64 -5.16 11.03 29.88
C VAL A 64 -6.41 11.78 30.35
N LYS A 65 -6.29 12.57 31.43
CA LYS A 65 -7.39 13.34 32.03
C LYS A 65 -7.43 14.80 31.54
N GLU A 66 -6.34 15.30 30.98
CA GLU A 66 -6.19 16.67 30.50
C GLU A 66 -5.71 16.67 29.06
N TYR A 67 -6.31 17.50 28.21
CA TYR A 67 -5.90 17.64 26.82
C TYR A 67 -5.65 19.10 26.49
N LYS A 68 -4.78 19.33 25.50
CA LYS A 68 -4.54 20.63 24.91
C LYS A 68 -4.82 20.54 23.43
N TYR A 69 -5.68 21.42 22.92
CA TYR A 69 -5.82 21.59 21.47
C TYR A 69 -4.52 22.17 20.92
N VAL A 70 -3.90 21.45 20.00
CA VAL A 70 -2.80 21.96 19.19
C VAL A 70 -3.39 22.54 17.91
N PRO A 71 -2.94 23.73 17.46
CA PRO A 71 -3.28 24.23 16.14
C PRO A 71 -2.95 23.19 15.06
N ALA A 72 -3.68 23.20 13.95
CA ALA A 72 -3.39 22.33 12.83
C ALA A 72 -1.96 22.58 12.34
N ASP A 73 -1.09 21.60 12.54
CA ASP A 73 0.30 21.69 12.12
C ASP A 73 0.38 21.37 10.62
N ARG A 74 0.98 22.26 9.84
CA ARG A 74 1.28 21.98 8.43
C ARG A 74 2.52 21.09 8.37
N LEU A 75 2.76 20.48 7.21
CA LEU A 75 3.98 19.72 6.96
C LEU A 75 5.23 20.48 7.45
N PRO A 76 6.28 19.79 7.95
CA PRO A 76 7.45 20.44 8.53
C PRO A 76 8.03 21.53 7.60
N PRO A 77 8.42 22.69 8.14
CA PRO A 77 8.87 23.82 7.33
C PRO A 77 10.13 23.44 6.54
N VAL A 78 10.18 23.88 5.29
CA VAL A 78 11.33 23.68 4.40
C VAL A 78 12.37 24.76 4.66
N LYS A 79 13.53 24.37 5.17
CA LYS A 79 14.64 25.25 5.53
C LYS A 79 15.68 25.32 4.41
N GLY A 80 16.36 26.48 4.32
CA GLY A 80 17.45 26.69 3.37
C GLY A 80 17.00 27.08 1.96
N VAL A 81 17.99 27.35 1.12
CA VAL A 81 17.82 27.70 -0.30
C VAL A 81 17.53 26.45 -1.10
N SER A 82 16.58 26.52 -2.01
CA SER A 82 16.21 25.41 -2.90
C SER A 82 17.37 24.92 -3.74
N GLN A 83 17.41 23.61 -3.97
CA GLN A 83 18.46 22.97 -4.77
C GLN A 83 17.84 21.97 -5.73
N TYR A 84 17.25 22.48 -6.81
CA TYR A 84 16.72 21.72 -7.94
C TYR A 84 17.00 22.46 -9.26
N LYS A 85 17.04 21.72 -10.37
CA LYS A 85 17.30 22.28 -11.70
C LYS A 85 16.03 22.83 -12.32
N TRP A 86 15.87 24.15 -12.30
CA TRP A 86 14.72 24.84 -12.88
C TRP A 86 15.13 26.06 -13.71
N ASN A 87 14.53 26.20 -14.89
CA ASN A 87 14.67 27.37 -15.76
C ASN A 87 13.36 28.14 -15.79
N ALA A 88 13.35 29.37 -15.25
CA ALA A 88 12.14 30.19 -15.21
C ALA A 88 11.63 30.62 -16.59
N ASN A 89 12.52 30.69 -17.60
CA ASN A 89 12.16 31.03 -18.98
C ASN A 89 11.63 29.81 -19.75
N GLU A 90 11.96 28.60 -19.30
CA GLU A 90 11.54 27.33 -19.88
C GLU A 90 11.05 26.41 -18.77
N LYS A 91 9.82 26.67 -18.31
CA LYS A 91 9.16 25.94 -17.21
C LYS A 91 8.95 24.46 -17.58
N VAL A 92 9.96 23.63 -17.33
CA VAL A 92 9.94 22.19 -17.60
C VAL A 92 10.01 21.41 -16.29
N LEU A 93 8.90 20.80 -15.91
CA LEU A 93 8.85 19.83 -14.82
C LEU A 93 9.46 18.51 -15.30
N ARG A 94 10.61 18.15 -14.75
CA ARG A 94 11.20 16.81 -14.87
C ARG A 94 10.52 15.82 -13.91
N PHE A 95 9.67 14.95 -14.48
CA PHE A 95 8.90 13.94 -13.77
C PHE A 95 9.62 12.58 -13.87
N SER A 96 10.09 12.01 -12.76
CA SER A 96 10.68 10.66 -12.81
C SER A 96 9.58 9.59 -12.85
N TYR A 97 9.79 8.53 -13.62
CA TYR A 97 8.87 7.38 -13.69
C TYR A 97 9.65 6.09 -14.01
N ASN A 98 9.05 4.93 -13.72
CA ASN A 98 9.52 3.63 -14.22
C ASN A 98 8.60 3.15 -15.37
N VAL A 99 8.92 2.04 -16.03
CA VAL A 99 8.11 1.51 -17.14
C VAL A 99 6.73 0.92 -16.71
N TRP A 100 6.27 1.13 -15.48
CA TRP A 100 4.95 0.67 -15.03
C TRP A 100 3.82 1.30 -15.86
N ALA A 101 2.82 0.48 -16.21
CA ALA A 101 1.70 0.93 -17.05
C ALA A 101 0.79 1.96 -16.35
N GLY A 102 0.84 2.04 -15.02
CA GLY A 102 0.10 3.05 -14.24
C GLY A 102 0.41 4.50 -14.64
N TRP A 103 1.57 4.77 -15.25
CA TRP A 103 1.94 6.11 -15.71
C TRP A 103 1.28 6.53 -17.04
N LEU A 104 0.57 5.62 -17.73
CA LEU A 104 -0.06 5.91 -19.01
C LEU A 104 -1.01 7.12 -19.00
N PRO A 105 -1.81 7.39 -17.96
CA PRO A 105 -2.62 8.61 -17.88
C PRO A 105 -1.79 9.89 -17.89
N VAL A 106 -0.65 9.92 -17.17
CA VAL A 106 0.27 11.07 -17.16
C VAL A 106 0.91 11.25 -18.54
N ILE A 107 1.35 10.16 -19.16
CA ILE A 107 1.93 10.19 -20.52
C ILE A 107 0.90 10.65 -21.55
N ALA A 108 -0.35 10.21 -21.43
CA ALA A 108 -1.45 10.63 -22.29
C ALA A 108 -1.75 12.13 -22.13
N ALA A 109 -1.85 12.62 -20.90
CA ALA A 109 -2.02 14.05 -20.61
C ALA A 109 -0.83 14.89 -21.11
N ASN A 110 0.39 14.33 -21.09
CA ASN A 110 1.58 14.98 -21.62
C ASN A 110 1.73 14.86 -23.14
N HIS A 111 0.93 14.06 -23.83
CA HIS A 111 1.10 13.74 -25.26
C HIS A 111 2.47 13.11 -25.59
N GLY A 112 2.95 12.22 -24.72
CA GLY A 112 4.22 11.51 -24.85
C GLY A 112 5.18 11.80 -23.69
N THR A 113 6.46 11.46 -23.86
CA THR A 113 7.47 11.56 -22.79
C THR A 113 8.33 12.82 -22.86
N LYS A 114 8.22 13.60 -23.93
CA LYS A 114 9.04 14.80 -24.17
C LYS A 114 8.27 16.09 -23.89
N PRO A 115 8.96 17.16 -23.43
CA PRO A 115 8.35 18.47 -23.28
C PRO A 115 7.74 18.97 -24.59
N ASN A 116 6.47 19.34 -24.56
CA ASN A 116 5.77 19.85 -25.74
C ASN A 116 4.64 20.81 -25.34
N ALA A 117 4.23 21.66 -26.30
CA ALA A 117 3.16 22.64 -26.10
C ALA A 117 1.74 22.05 -26.25
N GLU A 118 1.63 20.80 -26.69
CA GLU A 118 0.34 20.16 -26.98
C GLU A 118 -0.30 19.51 -25.75
N SER A 119 0.50 19.25 -24.72
CA SER A 119 0.09 18.68 -23.43
C SER A 119 -1.00 19.50 -22.72
N VAL A 120 -1.78 18.81 -21.88
CA VAL A 120 -2.74 19.43 -20.96
C VAL A 120 -2.03 20.41 -20.04
N PHE A 121 -0.84 20.04 -19.55
CA PHE A 121 0.01 20.85 -18.68
C PHE A 121 0.38 22.19 -19.32
N SER A 122 0.82 22.17 -20.59
CA SER A 122 1.22 23.40 -21.27
C SER A 122 0.02 24.27 -21.61
N LYS A 123 -1.07 23.67 -22.10
CA LYS A 123 -2.25 24.43 -22.57
C LYS A 123 -3.05 25.05 -21.44
N LYS A 124 -3.17 24.37 -20.30
CA LYS A 124 -4.00 24.84 -19.18
C LYS A 124 -3.20 25.53 -18.08
N TYR A 125 -1.98 25.09 -17.83
CA TYR A 125 -1.21 25.50 -16.66
C TYR A 125 0.15 26.15 -16.99
N GLY A 126 0.52 26.23 -18.28
CA GLY A 126 1.65 27.04 -18.75
C GLY A 126 3.04 26.48 -18.45
N PHE A 127 3.15 25.16 -18.19
CA PHE A 127 4.43 24.46 -18.04
C PHE A 127 4.46 23.18 -18.87
N LYS A 128 5.66 22.68 -19.19
CA LYS A 128 5.86 21.42 -19.93
C LYS A 128 6.35 20.32 -18.98
N VAL A 129 6.14 19.06 -19.35
CA VAL A 129 6.64 17.92 -18.57
C VAL A 129 7.63 17.10 -19.41
N GLU A 130 8.78 16.80 -18.81
CA GLU A 130 9.73 15.80 -19.29
C GLU A 130 9.58 14.53 -18.44
N MET A 131 9.15 13.43 -19.05
CA MET A 131 9.11 12.12 -18.38
C MET A 131 10.50 11.50 -18.46
N VAL A 132 11.15 11.35 -17.30
CA VAL A 132 12.52 10.82 -17.19
C VAL A 132 12.45 9.39 -16.69
N LEU A 133 12.79 8.43 -17.57
CA LEU A 133 12.74 7.01 -17.24
C LEU A 133 13.86 6.63 -16.27
N MET A 134 13.48 6.05 -15.13
CA MET A 134 14.37 5.62 -14.05
C MET A 134 13.81 4.37 -13.37
N ASP A 135 14.06 3.19 -13.94
CA ASP A 135 13.51 1.92 -13.41
C ASP A 135 14.14 1.47 -12.08
N ASP A 136 15.39 1.85 -11.83
CA ASP A 136 16.07 1.59 -10.55
C ASP A 136 15.56 2.59 -9.49
N PRO A 137 14.92 2.10 -8.41
CA PRO A 137 14.35 2.97 -7.38
C PRO A 137 15.42 3.73 -6.58
N VAL A 138 16.62 3.16 -6.41
CA VAL A 138 17.74 3.82 -5.71
C VAL A 138 18.29 4.94 -6.58
N ALA A 139 18.45 4.70 -7.89
CA ALA A 139 18.90 5.74 -8.82
C ALA A 139 17.88 6.89 -8.93
N ALA A 140 16.58 6.58 -8.93
CA ALA A 140 15.51 7.57 -8.93
C ALA A 140 15.52 8.43 -7.65
N ARG A 141 15.69 7.79 -6.48
CA ARG A 141 15.85 8.48 -5.19
C ARG A 141 17.06 9.42 -5.20
N ASP A 142 18.19 8.97 -5.73
CA ASP A 142 19.43 9.76 -5.75
C ASP A 142 19.31 10.96 -6.68
N ALA A 143 18.69 10.80 -7.85
CA ALA A 143 18.38 11.89 -8.75
C ALA A 143 17.40 12.90 -8.12
N PHE A 144 16.39 12.41 -7.39
CA PHE A 144 15.45 13.24 -6.65
C PHE A 144 16.14 14.03 -5.54
N ALA A 145 17.02 13.40 -4.75
CA ALA A 145 17.79 14.05 -3.70
C ALA A 145 18.75 15.12 -4.26
N ALA A 146 19.40 14.82 -5.38
CA ALA A 146 20.31 15.73 -6.07
C ALA A 146 19.61 16.90 -6.80
N GLY A 147 18.27 16.86 -6.93
CA GLY A 147 17.50 17.91 -7.60
C GLY A 147 17.55 17.82 -9.13
N GLU A 148 17.92 16.65 -9.66
CA GLU A 148 17.94 16.33 -11.09
C GLU A 148 16.53 16.07 -11.66
N VAL A 149 15.62 15.66 -10.79
CA VAL A 149 14.17 15.51 -11.05
C VAL A 149 13.38 16.15 -9.92
N HIS A 150 12.17 16.61 -10.23
CA HIS A 150 11.31 17.32 -9.27
C HIS A 150 10.34 16.38 -8.56
N THR A 151 10.05 15.24 -9.19
CA THR A 151 9.22 14.18 -8.63
C THR A 151 10.02 12.91 -8.41
N LEU A 152 9.58 12.10 -7.47
CA LEU A 152 10.00 10.73 -7.22
C LEU A 152 8.79 9.82 -7.42
N TRP A 153 8.86 8.91 -8.38
CA TRP A 153 7.91 7.80 -8.47
C TRP A 153 8.17 6.78 -7.35
N GLY A 154 7.14 6.03 -6.98
CA GLY A 154 7.28 4.88 -6.09
C GLY A 154 5.93 4.45 -5.56
N THR A 155 5.96 3.61 -4.54
CA THR A 155 4.75 3.21 -3.81
C THR A 155 4.78 3.79 -2.41
N VAL A 156 3.64 3.85 -1.72
CA VAL A 156 3.58 4.44 -0.37
C VAL A 156 4.60 3.79 0.57
N ASP A 157 4.76 2.47 0.50
CA ASP A 157 5.76 1.73 1.27
C ASP A 157 7.21 2.09 0.91
N MET A 158 7.53 2.25 -0.38
CA MET A 158 8.85 2.73 -0.80
C MET A 158 9.13 4.14 -0.28
N MET A 159 8.13 5.03 -0.31
CA MET A 159 8.29 6.38 0.22
C MET A 159 8.66 6.34 1.70
N VAL A 160 8.08 5.41 2.47
CA VAL A 160 8.44 5.19 3.88
C VAL A 160 9.88 4.69 4.02
N LEU A 161 10.35 3.78 3.15
CA LEU A 161 11.74 3.31 3.17
C LEU A 161 12.74 4.44 2.88
N PHE A 162 12.41 5.34 1.97
CA PHE A 162 13.29 6.46 1.61
C PHE A 162 13.18 7.68 2.53
N ALA A 163 12.06 7.85 3.25
CA ALA A 163 11.80 9.02 4.07
C ALA A 163 12.92 9.33 5.10
N PRO A 164 13.47 8.35 5.86
CA PRO A 164 14.49 8.63 6.86
C PRO A 164 15.74 9.31 6.31
N GLU A 165 16.15 8.97 5.08
CA GLU A 165 17.29 9.62 4.43
C GLU A 165 16.88 10.95 3.81
N LEU A 166 15.80 10.95 3.02
CA LEU A 166 15.34 12.14 2.30
C LEU A 166 14.87 13.28 3.21
N THR A 167 14.50 13.01 4.45
CA THR A 167 14.04 14.03 5.41
C THR A 167 15.15 14.63 6.27
N ARG A 168 16.39 14.09 6.19
CA ARG A 168 17.56 14.72 6.82
C ARG A 168 17.81 16.13 6.29
N ASP A 169 17.50 16.34 5.01
CA ASP A 169 17.35 17.65 4.41
C ASP A 169 15.87 17.97 4.21
N SER A 170 15.37 19.00 4.88
CA SER A 170 13.97 19.42 4.78
C SER A 170 13.52 19.77 3.35
N ARG A 171 14.46 20.10 2.44
CA ARG A 171 14.19 20.43 1.04
C ARG A 171 13.78 19.21 0.23
N THR A 172 14.40 18.07 0.51
CA THR A 172 14.16 16.79 -0.16
C THR A 172 13.07 15.96 0.50
N ALA A 173 12.46 16.44 1.59
CA ALA A 173 11.38 15.72 2.24
C ALA A 173 10.24 15.44 1.23
N PRO A 174 9.89 14.17 0.96
CA PRO A 174 8.90 13.85 -0.06
C PRO A 174 7.51 14.38 0.32
N ARG A 175 6.81 14.95 -0.66
CA ARG A 175 5.43 15.42 -0.56
C ARG A 175 4.57 14.63 -1.54
N ILE A 176 3.91 13.59 -1.03
CA ILE A 176 2.99 12.76 -1.83
C ILE A 176 1.74 13.58 -2.10
N SER A 177 1.49 13.89 -3.38
CA SER A 177 0.35 14.73 -3.79
C SER A 177 -0.78 13.93 -4.42
N GLN A 178 -0.49 12.75 -4.98
CA GLN A 178 -1.48 11.94 -5.68
C GLN A 178 -1.12 10.45 -5.62
N GLN A 179 -2.16 9.63 -5.47
CA GLN A 179 -2.12 8.21 -5.78
C GLN A 179 -2.55 8.01 -7.23
N ILE A 180 -1.73 7.28 -8.00
CA ILE A 180 -1.97 7.02 -9.41
C ILE A 180 -2.88 5.80 -9.58
N ASP A 181 -2.55 4.70 -8.92
CA ASP A 181 -3.36 3.50 -8.95
C ASP A 181 -3.12 2.60 -7.72
N TRP A 182 -3.80 1.45 -7.74
CA TRP A 182 -3.47 0.28 -6.95
C TRP A 182 -3.02 -0.82 -7.90
N SER A 183 -1.92 -1.50 -7.58
CA SER A 183 -1.56 -2.72 -8.30
C SER A 183 -2.66 -3.77 -8.12
N ASN A 184 -3.15 -4.32 -9.23
CA ASN A 184 -4.23 -5.30 -9.26
C ASN A 184 -3.92 -6.43 -10.26
N GLY A 185 -3.11 -7.39 -9.81
CA GLY A 185 -2.54 -8.45 -10.64
C GLY A 185 -1.26 -8.03 -11.38
N GLY A 186 -0.76 -6.83 -11.09
CA GLY A 186 0.47 -6.28 -11.68
C GLY A 186 1.72 -6.92 -11.10
N ASP A 187 1.79 -7.04 -9.77
CA ASP A 187 2.93 -7.57 -9.04
C ASP A 187 2.63 -8.98 -8.53
N GLY A 188 3.68 -9.79 -8.40
CA GLY A 188 3.52 -11.15 -7.93
C GLY A 188 4.81 -11.87 -7.58
N ILE A 189 4.64 -13.04 -6.95
CA ILE A 189 5.71 -13.97 -6.63
C ILE A 189 5.59 -15.17 -7.58
N VAL A 190 6.64 -15.45 -8.33
CA VAL A 190 6.79 -16.68 -9.13
C VAL A 190 7.71 -17.63 -8.40
N VAL A 191 7.33 -18.90 -8.33
CA VAL A 191 8.06 -19.94 -7.57
C VAL A 191 8.31 -21.18 -8.41
N ARG A 192 9.28 -21.99 -7.98
CA ARG A 192 9.44 -23.38 -8.46
C ARG A 192 8.32 -24.29 -7.93
N GLY A 193 8.04 -25.36 -8.66
CA GLY A 193 6.82 -26.17 -8.50
C GLY A 193 6.62 -26.85 -7.14
N GLY A 194 7.68 -27.05 -6.34
CA GLY A 194 7.57 -27.63 -5.00
C GLY A 194 7.10 -26.66 -3.91
N ILE A 195 6.78 -25.41 -4.26
CA ILE A 195 6.35 -24.35 -3.35
C ILE A 195 4.88 -24.05 -3.63
N HIS A 196 4.02 -24.29 -2.64
CA HIS A 196 2.57 -24.20 -2.78
C HIS A 196 1.94 -23.11 -1.90
N SER A 197 2.68 -22.65 -0.89
CA SER A 197 2.27 -21.60 0.03
C SER A 197 3.44 -20.67 0.36
N VAL A 198 3.14 -19.50 0.92
CA VAL A 198 4.16 -18.56 1.42
C VAL A 198 4.99 -19.22 2.53
N SER A 199 4.39 -20.10 3.34
CA SER A 199 5.10 -20.82 4.39
C SER A 199 6.22 -21.73 3.87
N ASP A 200 6.08 -22.24 2.65
CA ASP A 200 7.09 -23.10 2.00
C ASP A 200 8.34 -22.31 1.56
N LEU A 201 8.30 -20.96 1.63
CA LEU A 201 9.47 -20.10 1.39
C LEU A 201 10.50 -20.16 2.53
N ARG A 202 10.18 -20.76 3.68
CA ARG A 202 11.13 -20.91 4.79
C ARG A 202 12.42 -21.60 4.31
N LYS A 203 13.57 -20.98 4.59
CA LYS A 203 14.93 -21.38 4.17
C LYS A 203 15.13 -21.41 2.64
N LYS A 204 14.25 -20.79 1.87
CA LYS A 204 14.37 -20.69 0.41
C LYS A 204 15.12 -19.42 0.00
N THR A 205 15.65 -19.46 -1.22
CA THR A 205 16.30 -18.31 -1.86
C THR A 205 15.30 -17.56 -2.72
N VAL A 206 15.06 -16.29 -2.41
CA VAL A 206 14.14 -15.43 -3.15
C VAL A 206 14.91 -14.26 -3.76
N THR A 207 14.68 -13.96 -5.04
CA THR A 207 15.30 -12.80 -5.70
C THR A 207 14.28 -11.69 -5.93
N LEU A 208 14.67 -10.43 -5.66
CA LEU A 208 13.80 -9.26 -5.83
C LEU A 208 14.62 -7.97 -5.94
N ALA A 209 14.01 -6.90 -6.46
CA ALA A 209 14.63 -5.59 -6.49
C ALA A 209 14.69 -4.96 -5.09
N GLN A 210 15.83 -4.47 -4.66
CA GLN A 210 15.98 -3.87 -3.33
C GLN A 210 15.21 -2.55 -3.20
N ASN A 211 14.68 -2.25 -2.00
CA ASN A 211 13.97 -1.01 -1.70
C ASN A 211 12.82 -0.72 -2.68
N SER A 212 12.07 -1.76 -3.03
CA SER A 212 11.07 -1.74 -4.09
C SER A 212 9.72 -2.27 -3.57
N PRO A 213 8.61 -2.09 -4.31
CA PRO A 213 7.33 -2.66 -3.91
C PRO A 213 7.39 -4.18 -3.80
N SER A 214 8.29 -4.84 -4.55
CA SER A 214 8.51 -6.28 -4.46
C SER A 214 9.02 -6.70 -3.07
N GLU A 215 9.82 -5.88 -2.41
CA GLU A 215 10.33 -6.16 -1.06
C GLU A 215 9.23 -6.03 0.00
N TYR A 216 8.43 -4.97 -0.09
CA TYR A 216 7.27 -4.77 0.77
C TYR A 216 6.20 -5.84 0.57
N TYR A 217 5.92 -6.20 -0.68
CA TYR A 217 4.97 -7.25 -1.04
C TYR A 217 5.36 -8.59 -0.44
N LEU A 218 6.62 -9.01 -0.63
CA LEU A 218 7.14 -10.25 -0.04
C LEU A 218 7.08 -10.22 1.49
N THR A 219 7.55 -9.13 2.09
CA THR A 219 7.61 -8.98 3.55
C THR A 219 6.21 -9.06 4.16
N SER A 220 5.24 -8.38 3.56
CA SER A 220 3.84 -8.41 4.01
C SER A 220 3.24 -9.81 3.97
N LEU A 221 3.52 -10.57 2.90
CA LEU A 221 3.07 -11.95 2.77
C LEU A 221 3.77 -12.89 3.75
N LEU A 222 5.10 -12.76 3.93
CA LEU A 222 5.87 -13.54 4.90
C LEU A 222 5.32 -13.34 6.32
N LEU A 223 5.13 -12.08 6.74
CA LEU A 223 4.61 -11.75 8.07
C LEU A 223 3.19 -12.31 8.27
N SER A 224 2.35 -12.20 7.24
CA SER A 224 0.99 -12.76 7.28
C SER A 224 0.97 -14.29 7.40
N ALA A 225 2.02 -14.96 6.90
CA ALA A 225 2.22 -16.40 7.03
C ALA A 225 2.97 -16.81 8.33
N GLY A 226 3.31 -15.86 9.21
CA GLY A 226 4.07 -16.11 10.44
C GLY A 226 5.57 -16.37 10.20
N LEU A 227 6.11 -15.92 9.06
CA LEU A 227 7.53 -15.95 8.73
C LEU A 227 8.14 -14.56 8.95
N ARG A 228 9.41 -14.55 9.33
CA ARG A 228 10.22 -13.32 9.36
C ARG A 228 11.02 -13.22 8.05
N PRO A 229 11.39 -12.01 7.60
CA PRO A 229 12.34 -11.86 6.49
C PRO A 229 13.65 -12.66 6.68
N ALA A 230 14.13 -12.77 7.92
CA ALA A 230 15.31 -13.57 8.26
C ALA A 230 15.13 -15.10 8.12
N ASP A 231 13.90 -15.59 7.93
CA ASP A 231 13.62 -17.00 7.71
C ASP A 231 13.86 -17.42 6.25
N ILE A 232 14.19 -16.49 5.34
CA ILE A 232 14.53 -16.73 3.94
C ILE A 232 15.91 -16.16 3.61
N THR A 233 16.46 -16.50 2.43
CA THR A 233 17.64 -15.85 1.88
C THR A 233 17.24 -14.95 0.71
N THR A 234 17.35 -13.64 0.89
CA THR A 234 17.05 -12.67 -0.18
C THR A 234 18.30 -12.38 -1.00
N LYS A 235 18.19 -12.50 -2.33
CA LYS A 235 19.18 -12.00 -3.30
C LYS A 235 18.62 -10.75 -3.96
N TYR A 236 19.33 -9.64 -3.84
CA TYR A 236 18.87 -8.36 -4.37
C TYR A 236 19.38 -8.12 -5.79
N THR A 237 18.53 -7.52 -6.62
CA THR A 237 18.87 -6.97 -7.95
C THR A 237 18.56 -5.47 -7.99
N ALA A 238 19.01 -4.76 -9.03
CA ALA A 238 18.70 -3.34 -9.18
C ALA A 238 17.26 -3.11 -9.63
N THR A 239 16.76 -3.97 -10.52
CA THR A 239 15.39 -3.88 -11.06
C THR A 239 14.62 -5.17 -10.88
N ALA A 240 13.28 -5.08 -10.93
CA ALA A 240 12.41 -6.26 -10.84
C ALA A 240 12.54 -7.17 -12.08
N PHE A 241 12.91 -6.60 -13.23
CA PHE A 241 13.23 -7.35 -14.44
C PHE A 241 14.50 -8.18 -14.28
N GLU A 242 15.53 -7.61 -13.66
CA GLU A 242 16.74 -8.37 -13.32
C GLU A 242 16.44 -9.50 -12.34
N ALA A 243 15.53 -9.30 -11.38
CA ALA A 243 15.09 -10.37 -10.48
C ALA A 243 14.40 -11.52 -11.25
N ALA A 244 13.49 -11.19 -12.16
CA ALA A 244 12.85 -12.16 -13.05
C ALA A 244 13.88 -12.91 -13.91
N ALA A 245 14.82 -12.20 -14.52
CA ALA A 245 15.89 -12.79 -15.33
C ALA A 245 16.81 -13.70 -14.51
N ALA A 246 17.21 -13.26 -13.30
CA ALA A 246 18.03 -14.03 -12.37
C ALA A 246 17.33 -15.33 -11.95
N PHE A 247 16.02 -15.30 -11.68
CA PHE A 247 15.25 -16.51 -11.41
C PHE A 247 15.21 -17.44 -12.62
N VAL A 248 15.03 -16.95 -13.84
CA VAL A 248 15.01 -17.85 -15.02
C VAL A 248 16.38 -18.54 -15.20
N ALA A 249 17.46 -17.79 -15.04
CA ALA A 249 18.84 -18.24 -15.27
C ALA A 249 19.40 -19.13 -14.15
N ASP A 250 19.25 -18.75 -12.88
CA ASP A 250 19.78 -19.49 -11.73
C ASP A 250 18.74 -20.47 -11.17
N LYS A 251 18.93 -21.77 -11.44
CA LYS A 251 18.05 -22.83 -10.93
C LYS A 251 18.12 -23.01 -9.40
N LYS A 252 19.10 -22.41 -8.73
CA LYS A 252 19.21 -22.40 -7.27
C LYS A 252 18.32 -21.35 -6.61
N VAL A 253 17.74 -20.43 -7.38
CA VAL A 253 16.74 -19.48 -6.88
C VAL A 253 15.37 -20.14 -6.91
N ASP A 254 14.74 -20.18 -5.74
CA ASP A 254 13.46 -20.85 -5.50
C ASP A 254 12.25 -19.99 -5.90
N ALA A 255 12.39 -18.67 -5.80
CA ALA A 255 11.33 -17.71 -6.14
C ALA A 255 11.89 -16.37 -6.64
N CYS A 256 11.13 -15.66 -7.46
CA CYS A 256 11.33 -14.22 -7.69
C CYS A 256 10.07 -13.43 -7.35
N VAL A 257 10.28 -12.18 -6.93
CA VAL A 257 9.23 -11.18 -6.86
C VAL A 257 9.48 -10.15 -7.96
N SER A 258 8.47 -9.95 -8.80
CA SER A 258 8.54 -9.08 -9.97
C SER A 258 7.11 -8.66 -10.37
N TRP A 259 6.95 -8.14 -11.57
CA TRP A 259 5.66 -7.65 -12.06
C TRP A 259 5.44 -7.98 -13.55
N ALA A 260 4.25 -7.66 -14.05
CA ALA A 260 3.77 -8.04 -15.37
C ALA A 260 4.53 -7.31 -16.50
N PRO A 261 5.01 -8.01 -17.54
CA PRO A 261 4.48 -9.29 -17.98
C PRO A 261 5.26 -10.51 -17.46
N ASP A 262 6.39 -10.32 -16.79
CA ASP A 262 7.32 -11.42 -16.49
C ASP A 262 6.72 -12.45 -15.54
N ILE A 263 5.93 -12.01 -14.56
CA ILE A 263 5.26 -12.93 -13.63
C ILE A 263 4.33 -13.92 -14.31
N TYR A 264 3.79 -13.57 -15.49
CA TYR A 264 2.91 -14.44 -16.28
C TYR A 264 3.68 -15.18 -17.38
N LYS A 265 4.66 -14.54 -18.01
CA LYS A 265 5.48 -15.17 -19.06
C LYS A 265 6.37 -16.29 -18.53
N ILE A 266 6.85 -16.20 -17.30
CA ILE A 266 7.74 -17.21 -16.74
C ILE A 266 7.02 -18.57 -16.59
N PRO A 267 5.85 -18.67 -15.92
CA PRO A 267 5.06 -19.90 -15.88
C PRO A 267 4.76 -20.51 -17.25
N ASP A 268 4.47 -19.68 -18.26
CA ASP A 268 4.15 -20.14 -19.61
C ASP A 268 5.34 -20.77 -20.34
N ARG A 269 6.57 -20.34 -20.01
CA ARG A 269 7.79 -20.67 -20.77
C ARG A 269 8.80 -21.52 -20.02
N VAL A 270 8.69 -21.57 -18.69
CA VAL A 270 9.64 -22.28 -17.82
C VAL A 270 8.88 -23.37 -17.07
N ALA A 271 9.05 -24.62 -17.51
CA ALA A 271 8.43 -25.77 -16.90
C ALA A 271 8.76 -25.87 -15.40
N GLY A 272 7.77 -26.30 -14.61
CA GLY A 272 7.91 -26.42 -13.16
C GLY A 272 7.96 -25.07 -12.44
N THR A 273 7.38 -24.02 -13.01
CA THR A 273 7.17 -22.74 -12.31
C THR A 273 5.68 -22.38 -12.27
N ARG A 274 5.30 -21.54 -11.30
CA ARG A 274 3.92 -21.04 -11.14
C ARG A 274 3.91 -19.69 -10.45
N VAL A 275 2.84 -18.92 -10.65
CA VAL A 275 2.52 -17.80 -9.76
C VAL A 275 2.06 -18.37 -8.41
N LEU A 276 2.75 -17.97 -7.34
CA LEU A 276 2.36 -18.31 -5.96
C LEU A 276 1.26 -17.37 -5.47
N SER A 277 1.44 -16.07 -5.70
CA SER A 277 0.51 -15.01 -5.32
C SER A 277 0.70 -13.81 -6.24
N SER A 278 -0.38 -13.06 -6.46
CA SER A 278 -0.34 -11.76 -7.15
C SER A 278 -1.19 -10.73 -6.43
N THR A 279 -1.04 -9.45 -6.78
CA THR A 279 -1.87 -8.37 -6.25
C THR A 279 -3.35 -8.47 -6.65
N ALA A 280 -3.73 -9.42 -7.51
CA ALA A 280 -5.15 -9.75 -7.75
C ALA A 280 -5.80 -10.37 -6.49
N ASP A 281 -5.04 -11.18 -5.75
CA ASP A 281 -5.49 -11.82 -4.51
C ASP A 281 -5.11 -10.96 -3.29
N ALA A 282 -3.94 -10.32 -3.33
CA ALA A 282 -3.45 -9.40 -2.31
C ALA A 282 -3.77 -7.94 -2.68
N ASN A 283 -5.06 -7.67 -2.84
CA ASN A 283 -5.56 -6.38 -3.32
C ASN A 283 -5.27 -5.24 -2.33
N LYS A 284 -5.03 -4.04 -2.86
CA LYS A 284 -4.75 -2.81 -2.12
C LYS A 284 -3.53 -2.87 -1.21
N LEU A 285 -2.58 -3.73 -1.53
CA LEU A 285 -1.31 -3.78 -0.81
C LEU A 285 -0.30 -2.77 -1.36
N ILE A 286 -0.28 -2.56 -2.68
CA ILE A 286 0.67 -1.69 -3.36
C ILE A 286 -0.09 -0.49 -3.94
N ALA A 287 0.16 0.69 -3.38
CA ALA A 287 -0.37 1.97 -3.83
C ALA A 287 0.71 2.75 -4.56
N ASP A 288 0.60 2.88 -5.88
CA ASP A 288 1.52 3.68 -6.68
C ASP A 288 1.23 5.16 -6.52
N VAL A 289 2.27 5.93 -6.22
CA VAL A 289 2.23 7.36 -5.92
C VAL A 289 3.40 8.06 -6.59
N TYR A 290 3.36 9.38 -6.61
CA TYR A 290 4.57 10.17 -6.78
C TYR A 290 4.64 11.25 -5.70
N ALA A 291 5.87 11.61 -5.36
CA ALA A 291 6.17 12.65 -4.39
C ALA A 291 6.93 13.79 -5.06
N PHE A 292 6.62 15.02 -4.71
CA PHE A 292 7.46 16.18 -5.05
C PHE A 292 8.52 16.42 -3.99
N ARG A 293 9.61 17.09 -4.37
CA ARG A 293 10.52 17.71 -3.39
C ARG A 293 9.78 18.81 -2.63
N ALA A 294 9.97 18.89 -1.32
CA ALA A 294 9.29 19.90 -0.51
C ALA A 294 9.70 21.34 -0.88
N ASP A 295 10.96 21.57 -1.28
CA ASP A 295 11.40 22.88 -1.76
C ASP A 295 10.72 23.29 -3.06
N PHE A 296 10.53 22.35 -3.99
CA PHE A 296 9.76 22.57 -5.21
C PHE A 296 8.28 22.88 -4.93
N VAL A 297 7.64 22.17 -3.99
CA VAL A 297 6.25 22.47 -3.59
C VAL A 297 6.11 23.86 -2.99
N ARG A 298 7.09 24.30 -2.20
CA ARG A 298 7.10 25.64 -1.61
C ARG A 298 7.23 26.73 -2.68
N ASP A 299 8.07 26.50 -3.68
CA ASP A 299 8.45 27.54 -4.65
C ASP A 299 7.55 27.58 -5.89
N HIS A 300 6.94 26.45 -6.27
CA HIS A 300 6.10 26.29 -7.47
C HIS A 300 4.76 25.59 -7.18
N PRO A 301 3.93 26.11 -6.25
CA PRO A 301 2.64 25.49 -5.92
C PRO A 301 1.69 25.44 -7.13
N ASP A 302 1.80 26.38 -8.07
CA ASP A 302 1.05 26.45 -9.33
C ASP A 302 1.36 25.25 -10.25
N VAL A 303 2.64 24.89 -10.36
CA VAL A 303 3.07 23.74 -11.17
C VAL A 303 2.62 22.43 -10.52
N VAL A 304 2.67 22.35 -9.19
CA VAL A 304 2.20 21.18 -8.42
C VAL A 304 0.70 20.98 -8.61
N GLU A 305 -0.09 22.05 -8.45
CA GLU A 305 -1.54 22.01 -8.68
C GLU A 305 -1.87 21.60 -10.11
N GLY A 306 -1.22 22.22 -11.10
CA GLY A 306 -1.47 21.90 -12.50
C GLY A 306 -1.03 20.50 -12.93
N LEU A 307 -0.12 19.84 -12.20
CA LEU A 307 0.21 18.44 -12.46
C LEU A 307 -0.88 17.48 -11.92
N VAL A 308 -1.48 17.82 -10.78
CA VAL A 308 -2.43 16.96 -10.06
C VAL A 308 -3.85 17.06 -10.64
N ALA A 309 -4.25 18.23 -11.14
CA ALA A 309 -5.62 18.59 -11.53
C ALA A 309 -6.05 18.12 -12.93
#